data_AF-A0A3D3B1E8-F1
#
_entry.id   AF-A0A3D3B1E8-F1
#
_cell.length_a   1.000
_cell.length_b   1.000
_cell.length_c   1.000
_cell.angle_alpha   90.00
_cell.angle_beta   90.00
_cell.angle_gamma   90.00
#
_symmetry.space_group_name_H-M   'P 1'
#
loop_
_entity.id
_entity.type
_entity.pdbx_description
1 polymer ?
#
loop_
_entity_poly.entity_id
_entity_poly.type
_entity_poly.pdbx_seq_one_letter_code
_entity_poly.pdbx_strand_id
1 'polypeptide(L)'
;HAPAVVAHPHVWATVRSEIVLGPNHQITGIRHAWTFDEFYTAMAIEGLDTNKDGVYSKEELQPLAKVNVESLKDFDYFTFVHFEGEEDKLIKLKPPVDYWIDYEKSVLTLHF
;
A
#
# COMPACT_ATOMS: atom_id res chain seq x y z
N HIS A 1 -31.75 13.86 20.87
CA HIS A 1 -30.35 13.44 20.68
C HIS A 1 -30.01 13.54 19.21
N ALA A 2 -28.96 14.27 18.84
CA ALA A 2 -28.45 14.29 17.47
C ALA A 2 -27.79 12.93 17.17
N PRO A 3 -27.95 12.37 15.97
CA PRO A 3 -27.28 11.13 15.61
C PRO A 3 -25.78 11.37 15.56
N ALA A 4 -25.00 10.48 16.16
CA ALA A 4 -23.57 10.43 15.94
C ALA A 4 -23.37 10.19 14.43
N VAL A 5 -22.81 11.18 13.74
CA VAL A 5 -22.29 10.97 12.39
C VAL A 5 -21.13 10.00 12.57
N VAL A 6 -21.37 8.73 12.27
CA VAL A 6 -20.29 7.75 12.09
C VAL A 6 -19.56 8.21 10.85
N ALA A 7 -18.60 9.11 11.03
CA ALA A 7 -17.63 9.37 9.98
C ALA A 7 -17.03 8.01 9.62
N HIS A 8 -17.06 7.66 8.33
CA HIS A 8 -16.46 6.42 7.84
C HIS A 8 -15.06 6.26 8.45
N PRO A 9 -14.60 5.03 8.78
CA PRO A 9 -13.29 4.86 9.38
C PRO A 9 -12.25 5.49 8.45
N HIS A 10 -11.63 6.57 8.92
CA HIS A 10 -10.56 7.24 8.19
C HIS A 10 -9.35 6.33 8.30
N VAL A 11 -8.96 5.71 7.19
CA VAL A 11 -7.68 5.02 7.09
C VAL A 11 -6.63 6.07 6.81
N TRP A 12 -5.64 6.16 7.69
CA TRP A 12 -4.45 6.98 7.49
C TRP A 12 -3.28 6.11 7.10
N ALA A 13 -2.48 6.62 6.16
CA ALA A 13 -1.24 5.98 5.74
C ALA A 13 -0.12 7.00 5.68
N THR A 14 1.04 6.64 6.21
CA THR A 14 2.31 7.31 5.91
C THR A 14 2.91 6.66 4.67
N VAL A 15 3.11 7.43 3.62
CA VAL A 15 3.62 6.94 2.34
C VAL A 15 5.06 7.41 2.13
N ARG A 16 5.94 6.46 1.83
CA ARG A 16 7.27 6.70 1.28
C ARG A 16 7.31 6.23 -0.17
N SER A 17 7.93 7.03 -1.03
CA SER A 17 8.13 6.72 -2.44
C SER A 17 9.60 6.90 -2.80
N GLU A 18 10.17 5.94 -3.53
CA GLU A 18 11.57 5.92 -3.94
C GLU A 18 11.67 5.73 -5.45
N ILE A 19 12.52 6.51 -6.12
CA ILE A 19 12.83 6.31 -7.54
C ILE A 19 13.82 5.17 -7.68
N VAL A 20 13.48 4.17 -8.47
CA VAL A 20 14.37 3.05 -8.77
C VAL A 20 15.14 3.38 -10.04
N LEU A 21 16.47 3.40 -9.92
CA LEU A 21 17.38 3.62 -11.04
C LEU A 21 17.97 2.30 -11.52
N GLY A 22 17.97 2.12 -12.85
CA GLY A 22 18.67 1.01 -13.50
C GLY A 22 20.19 1.26 -13.61
N PRO A 23 20.95 0.28 -14.15
CA PRO A 23 22.41 0.36 -14.25
C PRO A 23 22.95 1.56 -15.03
N ASN A 24 22.16 2.17 -15.91
CA ASN A 24 22.54 3.33 -16.73
C ASN A 24 21.91 4.64 -16.23
N HIS A 25 21.50 4.69 -14.95
CA HIS A 25 20.82 5.82 -14.31
C HIS A 25 19.47 6.22 -14.94
N GLN A 26 18.86 5.33 -15.73
CA GLN A 26 17.49 5.50 -16.19
C GLN A 26 16.50 5.14 -15.08
N ILE A 27 15.39 5.88 -14.99
CA ILE A 27 14.29 5.53 -14.10
C ILE A 27 13.64 4.24 -14.60
N THR A 28 13.61 3.21 -13.76
CA THR A 28 13.01 1.90 -14.07
C THR A 28 11.72 1.64 -13.30
N GLY A 29 11.43 2.43 -12.26
CA GLY A 29 10.22 2.29 -11.49
C GLY A 29 10.16 3.25 -10.30
N ILE A 30 9.06 3.14 -9.57
CA ILE A 30 8.82 3.80 -8.30
C ILE A 30 8.51 2.69 -7.31
N ARG A 31 9.15 2.70 -6.14
CA ARG A 31 8.85 1.78 -5.04
C ARG A 31 8.10 2.54 -3.97
N HIS A 32 7.03 1.94 -3.47
CA HIS A 32 6.22 2.49 -2.41
C HIS A 32 6.33 1.66 -1.14
N ALA A 33 6.21 2.34 -0.01
CA ALA A 33 5.96 1.74 1.29
C ALA A 33 4.86 2.54 1.99
N TRP A 34 3.71 1.92 2.19
CA TRP A 34 2.51 2.52 2.77
C TRP A 34 2.29 1.91 4.15
N THR A 35 2.64 2.65 5.20
CA THR A 35 2.43 2.23 6.59
C THR A 35 1.09 2.74 7.07
N PHE A 36 0.18 1.84 7.40
CA PHE A 36 -1.18 2.17 7.84
C PHE A 36 -1.25 2.41 9.35
N ASP A 37 -2.27 3.12 9.81
CA ASP A 37 -2.53 3.30 11.23
C ASP A 37 -2.89 1.99 11.96
N GLU A 38 -2.81 2.02 13.29
CA GLU A 38 -3.07 0.86 14.16
C GLU A 38 -4.53 0.37 14.06
N PHE A 39 -5.50 1.25 13.83
CA PHE A 39 -6.91 0.88 13.80
C PHE A 39 -7.24 0.08 12.54
N TYR A 40 -6.81 0.58 11.37
CA TYR A 40 -6.91 -0.18 10.12
C TYR A 40 -6.14 -1.50 10.25
N THR A 41 -4.93 -1.46 10.80
CA THR A 41 -4.10 -2.66 10.97
C THR A 41 -4.82 -3.73 11.79
N ALA A 42 -5.37 -3.39 12.95
CA ALA A 42 -6.08 -4.34 13.82
C ALA A 42 -7.27 -5.01 13.11
N MET A 43 -8.01 -4.26 12.30
CA MET A 43 -9.12 -4.78 11.51
C MET A 43 -8.64 -5.65 10.34
N ALA A 44 -7.56 -5.26 9.66
CA ALA A 44 -7.07 -5.93 8.47
C ALA A 44 -6.41 -7.28 8.77
N ILE A 45 -5.80 -7.45 9.94
CA ILE A 45 -5.13 -8.69 10.37
C ILE A 45 -6.07 -9.68 11.06
N GLU A 46 -7.34 -9.30 11.29
CA GLU A 46 -8.31 -10.16 11.95
C GLU A 46 -8.51 -11.46 11.16
N GLY A 47 -8.28 -12.60 11.81
CA GLY A 47 -8.44 -13.92 11.20
C GLY A 47 -7.32 -14.34 10.24
N LEU A 48 -6.26 -13.55 10.07
CA LEU A 48 -5.11 -13.91 9.24
C LEU A 48 -4.09 -14.82 9.95
N ASP A 49 -4.07 -14.83 11.28
CA ASP A 49 -3.26 -15.77 12.07
C ASP A 49 -3.93 -17.16 12.05
N THR A 50 -3.62 -17.93 11.00
CA THR A 50 -4.28 -19.22 10.70
C THR A 50 -3.72 -20.35 11.55
N ASN A 51 -2.43 -20.27 11.90
CA ASN A 51 -1.74 -21.27 12.70
C ASN A 51 -1.83 -20.98 14.22
N LYS A 52 -2.29 -19.76 14.60
CA LYS A 52 -2.50 -19.28 15.97
C LYS A 52 -1.22 -19.20 16.79
N ASP A 53 -0.09 -18.90 16.14
CA ASP A 53 1.19 -18.73 16.82
C ASP A 53 1.44 -17.28 17.30
N GLY A 54 0.53 -16.36 16.98
CA GLY A 54 0.62 -14.94 17.35
C GLY A 54 1.61 -14.13 16.50
N VAL A 55 2.12 -14.71 15.41
CA VAL A 55 3.04 -14.08 14.46
C VAL A 55 2.45 -14.18 13.06
N TYR A 56 2.34 -13.04 12.38
CA TYR A 56 1.84 -13.04 11.00
C TYR A 56 2.96 -13.35 10.03
N SER A 57 2.94 -14.56 9.45
CA SER A 57 3.89 -14.96 8.43
C SER A 57 3.67 -14.22 7.10
N LYS A 58 4.68 -14.22 6.23
CA LYS A 58 4.55 -13.62 4.89
C LYS A 58 3.45 -14.32 4.08
N GLU A 59 3.32 -15.62 4.25
CA GLU A 59 2.32 -16.45 3.59
C GLU A 59 0.90 -16.08 4.02
N GLU A 60 0.69 -15.79 5.31
CA GLU A 60 -0.60 -15.36 5.87
C GLU A 60 -0.98 -13.93 5.45
N LEU A 61 0.01 -13.06 5.27
CA LEU A 61 -0.21 -11.67 4.85
C LEU A 61 -0.30 -11.48 3.33
N GLN A 62 0.18 -12.44 2.54
CA GLN A 62 0.19 -12.32 1.07
C GLN A 62 -1.19 -12.09 0.45
N PRO A 63 -2.28 -12.76 0.90
CA PRO A 63 -3.63 -12.47 0.41
C PRO A 63 -4.06 -11.01 0.67
N LEU A 64 -3.73 -10.47 1.85
CA LEU A 64 -4.02 -9.08 2.19
C LEU A 64 -3.21 -8.11 1.32
N ALA A 65 -1.92 -8.41 1.08
CA ALA A 65 -1.06 -7.62 0.20
C ALA A 65 -1.66 -7.53 -1.21
N LYS A 66 -2.11 -8.66 -1.75
CA LYS A 66 -2.77 -8.73 -3.05
C LYS A 66 -4.05 -7.89 -3.08
N VAL A 67 -4.94 -8.06 -2.11
CA VAL A 67 -6.21 -7.30 -2.03
C VAL A 67 -5.94 -5.81 -1.96
N ASN A 68 -4.97 -5.37 -1.16
CA ASN A 68 -4.64 -3.96 -1.02
C ASN A 68 -4.07 -3.37 -2.33
N VAL A 69 -3.12 -4.05 -2.98
CA VAL A 69 -2.57 -3.59 -4.27
C VAL A 69 -3.64 -3.57 -5.37
N GLU A 70 -4.49 -4.60 -5.44
CA GLU A 70 -5.59 -4.64 -6.41
C GLU A 70 -6.62 -3.54 -6.15
N SER A 71 -6.90 -3.20 -4.89
CA SER A 71 -7.82 -2.10 -4.53
C SER A 71 -7.24 -0.73 -4.91
N LEU A 72 -5.92 -0.54 -4.77
CA LEU A 72 -5.24 0.70 -5.14
C LEU A 72 -5.19 0.94 -6.65
N LYS A 73 -5.31 -0.12 -7.46
CA LYS A 73 -5.31 -0.05 -8.93
C LYS A 73 -6.40 0.86 -9.47
N ASP A 74 -7.59 0.85 -8.86
CA ASP A 74 -8.74 1.67 -9.30
C ASP A 74 -8.49 3.18 -9.12
N PHE A 75 -7.44 3.54 -8.38
CA PHE A 75 -7.01 4.92 -8.12
C PHE A 75 -5.61 5.21 -8.68
N ASP A 76 -5.13 4.39 -9.62
CA ASP A 76 -3.78 4.49 -10.20
C ASP A 76 -2.67 4.54 -9.14
N TYR A 77 -2.86 3.84 -8.02
CA TYR A 77 -1.95 3.83 -6.87
C TYR A 77 -1.61 5.23 -6.33
N PHE A 78 -2.47 6.22 -6.61
CA PHE A 78 -2.26 7.64 -6.32
C PHE A 78 -0.92 8.17 -6.83
N THR A 79 -0.41 7.61 -7.92
CA THR A 79 0.92 7.92 -8.46
C THR A 79 0.83 8.32 -9.92
N PHE A 80 1.09 9.61 -10.18
CA PHE A 80 0.97 10.21 -11.50
C PHE A 80 2.32 10.80 -11.90
N VAL A 81 2.80 10.45 -13.09
CA VAL A 81 4.11 10.87 -13.60
C VAL A 81 3.91 11.60 -14.92
N HIS A 82 4.55 12.74 -15.10
CA HIS A 82 4.58 13.50 -16.34
C HIS A 82 5.97 14.11 -16.55
N PHE A 83 6.23 14.61 -17.76
CA PHE A 83 7.37 15.49 -18.01
C PHE A 83 6.99 16.94 -17.72
N GLU A 84 7.99 17.76 -17.38
CA GLU A 84 7.81 19.19 -17.23
C GLU A 84 7.29 19.81 -18.54
N GLY A 85 6.18 20.56 -18.46
CA GLY A 85 5.52 21.15 -19.62
C GLY A 85 4.61 20.20 -20.41
N GLU A 86 4.42 18.96 -19.93
CA GLU A 86 3.47 17.99 -20.48
C GLU A 86 2.52 17.43 -19.40
N GLU A 87 2.00 18.29 -18.52
CA GLU A 87 1.20 17.91 -17.35
C GLU A 87 -0.06 17.09 -17.72
N ASP A 88 -0.65 17.36 -18.88
CA ASP A 88 -1.82 16.64 -19.40
C ASP A 88 -1.48 15.24 -19.98
N LYS A 89 -0.19 14.90 -20.12
CA LYS A 89 0.29 13.63 -20.70
C LYS A 89 0.90 12.74 -19.64
N LEU A 90 0.04 12.17 -18.80
CA LEU A 90 0.47 11.22 -17.78
C LEU A 90 1.08 9.95 -18.40
N ILE A 91 2.25 9.56 -17.90
CA ILE A 91 2.93 8.31 -18.24
C ILE A 91 2.19 7.17 -17.55
N LYS A 92 1.69 6.21 -18.34
CA LYS A 92 1.06 4.99 -17.80
C LYS A 92 2.10 4.10 -17.14
N LEU A 93 1.97 3.93 -15.83
CA LEU A 93 2.76 2.96 -15.06
C LEU A 93 2.22 1.53 -15.28
N LYS A 94 3.11 0.55 -15.20
CA LYS A 94 2.71 -0.87 -15.17
C LYS A 94 2.16 -1.21 -13.77
N PRO A 95 1.34 -2.27 -13.63
CA PRO A 95 0.97 -2.78 -12.33
C PRO A 95 2.21 -3.08 -11.47
N PRO A 96 2.14 -2.89 -10.14
CA PRO A 96 3.21 -3.23 -9.21
C PRO A 96 3.62 -4.70 -9.31
N VAL A 97 4.88 -4.94 -9.01
CA VAL A 97 5.51 -6.26 -8.95
C VAL A 97 6.16 -6.42 -7.59
N ASP A 98 6.44 -7.67 -7.19
CA ASP A 98 7.17 -7.97 -5.95
C ASP A 98 6.55 -7.37 -4.68
N TYR A 99 5.23 -7.19 -4.64
CA TYR A 99 4.53 -6.61 -3.50
C TYR A 99 4.40 -7.59 -2.33
N TRP A 100 4.42 -7.05 -1.12
CA TRP A 100 4.32 -7.80 0.14
C TRP A 100 3.94 -6.86 1.29
N ILE A 101 3.56 -7.44 2.43
CA ILE A 101 3.26 -6.69 3.66
C ILE A 101 4.23 -7.12 4.76
N ASP A 102 4.78 -6.15 5.51
CA ASP A 102 5.32 -6.39 6.85
C ASP A 102 4.28 -6.05 7.92
N TYR A 103 4.43 -6.67 9.08
CA TYR A 103 3.72 -6.30 10.30
C TYR A 103 4.75 -6.07 11.41
N GLU A 104 4.98 -4.81 11.74
CA GLU A 104 5.94 -4.41 12.75
C GLU A 104 5.32 -3.36 13.69
N LYS A 105 5.59 -3.46 14.99
CA LYS A 105 5.14 -2.47 15.99
C LYS A 105 3.64 -2.15 15.88
N SER A 106 2.82 -3.17 15.66
CA SER A 106 1.36 -3.08 15.55
C SER A 106 0.82 -2.35 14.31
N VAL A 107 1.65 -2.09 13.31
CA VAL A 107 1.23 -1.48 12.04
C VAL A 107 1.64 -2.33 10.83
N LEU A 108 0.81 -2.32 9.79
CA LEU A 108 1.14 -2.93 8.50
C LEU A 108 1.86 -1.93 7.61
N THR A 109 2.93 -2.36 6.93
CA THR A 109 3.47 -1.64 5.76
C THR A 109 3.28 -2.47 4.51
N LEU A 110 2.51 -1.94 3.55
CA LEU A 110 2.42 -2.49 2.20
C LEU A 110 3.58 -1.95 1.36
N HIS A 111 4.38 -2.86 0.81
CA HIS A 111 5.44 -2.56 -0.14
C HIS A 111 5.01 -3.00 -1.53
N PHE A 112 5.20 -2.15 -2.54
CA PHE A 112 4.85 -2.42 -3.94
C PHE A 112 5.62 -1.54 -4.93
#